data_AF-Q5VLP5-F1
#
_entry.id   AF-Q5VLP5-F1
#
_cell.length_a   1.000
_cell.length_b   1.000
_cell.length_c   1.000
_cell.angle_alpha   90.00
_cell.angle_beta   90.00
_cell.angle_gamma   90.00
#
_symmetry.space_group_name_H-M   'P 1'
#
loop_
_entity.id
_entity.type
_entity.pdbx_description
1 polymer ?
#
loop_
_entity_poly.entity_id
_entity_poly.type
_entity_poly.pdbx_seq_one_letter_code
_entity_poly.pdbx_strand_id
1 'polypeptide(L)'
;GQTPVFPRIFGHEAGGIVESVGEGVTDLAPGDHVLPVFTGECKECPHCKSAESNMCDLLRINTDRGVMIGDGKSRFSINGKPIYHFVGTSTFSKYTVMHVGCVAKINPAAPLDKVCVLSCGISTGLGATINVAKPPKGSTVAIFGLGAVGLAAAEGARIAGASRIIGIDLNANRFEEARNFGCTEFVNPKDHDKP
;
A
#
# COMPACT_ATOMS: atom_id res chain seq x y z
N GLY A 1 -7.41 -14.44 -14.94
CA GLY A 1 -6.10 -14.72 -14.30
C GLY A 1 -5.11 -13.68 -14.78
N GLN A 2 -4.16 -13.28 -13.94
CA GLN A 2 -3.09 -12.35 -14.33
C GLN A 2 -2.17 -13.01 -15.35
N THR A 3 -1.76 -12.29 -16.39
CA THR A 3 -0.80 -12.81 -17.37
C THR A 3 0.61 -12.68 -16.79
N PRO A 4 1.36 -13.77 -16.58
CA PRO A 4 2.71 -13.67 -16.02
C PRO A 4 3.65 -12.95 -17.00
N VAL A 5 4.39 -11.96 -16.50
CA VAL A 5 5.33 -11.13 -17.26
C VAL A 5 6.71 -11.21 -16.61
N PHE A 6 7.72 -11.68 -17.34
CA PHE A 6 9.10 -11.86 -16.86
C PHE A 6 10.13 -11.54 -17.97
N PRO A 7 11.37 -11.12 -17.62
CA PRO A 7 11.89 -10.86 -16.27
C PRO A 7 11.31 -9.57 -15.67
N ARG A 8 11.20 -9.48 -14.32
CA ARG A 8 10.48 -8.39 -13.65
C ARG A 8 11.17 -7.95 -12.35
N ILE A 9 11.20 -6.65 -12.07
CA ILE A 9 11.62 -6.10 -10.77
C ILE A 9 10.37 -5.85 -9.93
N PHE A 10 10.25 -6.57 -8.82
CA PHE A 10 9.14 -6.46 -7.87
C PHE A 10 9.35 -5.33 -6.84
N GLY A 11 8.56 -5.34 -5.78
CA GLY A 11 8.60 -4.36 -4.71
C GLY A 11 7.69 -3.17 -5.00
N HIS A 12 6.87 -2.81 -4.00
CA HIS A 12 5.98 -1.64 -4.04
C HIS A 12 5.84 -0.94 -2.67
N GLU A 13 6.44 -1.50 -1.62
CA GLU A 13 6.62 -0.86 -0.32
C GLU A 13 8.08 -0.40 -0.20
N ALA A 14 8.30 0.90 -0.06
CA ALA A 14 9.63 1.48 0.08
C ALA A 14 9.57 2.91 0.62
N GLY A 15 10.70 3.37 1.16
CA GLY A 15 10.99 4.79 1.35
C GLY A 15 12.24 5.13 0.55
N GLY A 16 12.27 6.32 -0.05
CA GLY A 16 13.39 6.74 -0.89
C GLY A 16 13.58 8.25 -0.89
N ILE A 17 14.61 8.68 -1.61
CA ILE A 17 14.94 10.09 -1.82
C ILE A 17 14.91 10.34 -3.32
N VAL A 18 14.27 11.42 -3.74
CA VAL A 18 14.24 11.83 -5.15
C VAL A 18 15.66 12.15 -5.60
N GLU A 19 16.14 11.47 -6.64
CA GLU A 19 17.44 11.75 -7.25
C GLU A 19 17.32 12.82 -8.34
N SER A 20 16.37 12.68 -9.26
CA SER A 20 16.07 13.62 -10.34
C SER A 20 14.58 13.60 -10.69
N VAL A 21 14.13 14.62 -11.41
CA VAL A 21 12.75 14.73 -11.90
C VAL A 21 12.73 14.95 -13.40
N GLY A 22 11.72 14.41 -14.08
CA GLY A 22 11.50 14.64 -15.51
C GLY A 22 10.91 16.01 -15.80
N GLU A 23 10.90 16.39 -17.08
CA GLU A 23 10.25 17.62 -17.55
C GLU A 23 8.77 17.68 -17.13
N GLY A 24 8.32 18.86 -16.70
CA GLY A 24 6.94 19.10 -16.28
C GLY A 24 6.61 18.69 -14.83
N VAL A 25 7.54 18.07 -14.10
CA VAL A 25 7.35 17.79 -12.67
C VAL A 25 7.57 19.07 -11.86
N THR A 26 6.54 19.52 -11.15
CA THR A 26 6.56 20.73 -10.30
C THR A 26 6.48 20.44 -8.80
N ASP A 27 5.91 19.29 -8.42
CA ASP A 27 5.53 18.99 -7.04
C ASP A 27 6.62 18.23 -6.25
N LEU A 28 7.72 17.85 -6.93
CA LEU A 28 8.87 17.13 -6.37
C LEU A 28 10.17 17.77 -6.84
N ALA A 29 11.21 17.69 -6.01
CA ALA A 29 12.56 18.10 -6.35
C ALA A 29 13.61 17.09 -5.83
N PRO A 30 14.82 17.05 -6.40
CA PRO A 30 15.93 16.29 -5.85
C PRO A 30 16.13 16.54 -4.36
N GLY A 31 16.35 15.47 -3.59
CA GLY A 31 16.49 15.51 -2.14
C GLY A 31 15.20 15.33 -1.34
N ASP A 32 14.02 15.40 -1.99
CA ASP A 32 12.75 15.14 -1.31
C ASP A 32 12.65 13.68 -0.83
N HIS A 33 12.23 13.48 0.42
CA HIS A 33 11.88 12.16 0.93
C HIS A 33 10.49 11.76 0.42
N VAL A 34 10.37 10.52 -0.07
CA VAL A 34 9.16 10.06 -0.75
C VAL A 34 8.80 8.61 -0.43
N LEU A 35 7.52 8.31 -0.59
CA LEU A 35 6.97 6.95 -0.62
C LEU A 35 6.41 6.63 -2.02
N PRO A 36 6.90 5.58 -2.69
CA PRO A 36 6.26 4.96 -3.84
C PRO A 36 4.88 4.37 -3.50
N VAL A 37 3.83 4.75 -4.23
CA VAL A 37 2.49 4.15 -4.09
C VAL A 37 2.09 3.38 -5.35
N PHE A 38 1.53 2.18 -5.18
CA PHE A 38 1.18 1.27 -6.28
C PHE A 38 -0.08 1.67 -7.05
N THR A 39 -0.85 2.62 -6.51
CA THR A 39 -1.97 3.29 -7.15
C THR A 39 -1.77 4.80 -6.95
N GLY A 40 -1.78 5.56 -8.04
CA GLY A 40 -1.46 6.98 -8.01
C GLY A 40 -2.68 7.90 -8.04
N GLU A 41 -2.41 9.20 -8.01
CA GLU A 41 -3.39 10.27 -8.07
C GLU A 41 -2.94 11.31 -9.11
N CYS A 42 -3.66 11.41 -10.23
CA CYS A 42 -3.32 12.35 -11.30
C CYS A 42 -3.88 13.77 -11.08
N LYS A 43 -4.70 13.97 -10.04
CA LYS A 43 -5.38 15.23 -9.66
C LYS A 43 -6.41 15.77 -10.67
N GLU A 44 -6.42 15.27 -11.90
CA GLU A 44 -7.25 15.85 -12.97
C GLU A 44 -8.48 15.03 -13.36
N CYS A 45 -8.46 13.71 -13.15
CA CYS A 45 -9.58 12.84 -13.53
C CYS A 45 -10.79 12.99 -12.59
N PRO A 46 -12.02 12.64 -13.02
CA PRO A 46 -13.22 12.69 -12.19
C PRO A 46 -13.07 11.97 -10.84
N HIS A 47 -12.38 10.82 -10.81
CA HIS A 47 -12.11 10.11 -9.56
C HIS A 47 -11.20 10.88 -8.60
N CYS A 48 -10.17 11.58 -9.10
CA CYS A 48 -9.30 12.41 -8.27
C CYS A 48 -10.00 13.70 -7.78
N LYS A 49 -11.02 14.17 -8.51
CA LYS A 49 -11.80 15.35 -8.15
C LYS A 49 -12.99 15.03 -7.22
N SER A 50 -13.33 13.75 -7.05
CA SER A 50 -14.37 13.26 -6.14
C SER A 50 -13.85 13.27 -4.69
N ALA A 51 -14.76 13.50 -3.73
CA ALA A 51 -14.44 13.43 -2.31
C ALA A 51 -14.42 11.98 -1.77
N GLU A 52 -15.01 11.05 -2.51
CA GLU A 52 -15.29 9.68 -2.08
C GLU A 52 -14.30 8.66 -2.66
N SER A 53 -13.63 8.98 -3.77
CA SER A 53 -12.84 8.01 -4.53
C SER A 53 -11.34 8.27 -4.45
N ASN A 54 -10.56 7.18 -4.45
CA ASN A 54 -9.12 7.17 -4.64
C ASN A 54 -8.70 6.37 -5.90
N MET A 55 -9.65 6.06 -6.78
CA MET A 55 -9.47 5.14 -7.92
C MET A 55 -9.15 5.89 -9.21
N CYS A 56 -7.99 6.57 -9.25
CA CYS A 56 -7.56 7.39 -10.39
C CYS A 56 -7.74 6.68 -11.76
N ASP A 57 -8.34 7.35 -12.74
CA ASP A 57 -8.54 6.79 -14.09
C ASP A 57 -7.23 6.46 -14.78
N LEU A 58 -6.22 7.30 -14.59
CA LEU A 58 -4.92 7.18 -15.25
C LEU A 58 -3.96 6.24 -14.51
N LEU A 59 -3.93 6.36 -13.18
CA LEU A 59 -2.87 5.81 -12.33
C LEU A 59 -3.32 4.70 -11.38
N ARG A 60 -4.57 4.22 -11.49
CA ARG A 60 -5.02 3.04 -10.75
C ARG A 60 -4.09 1.84 -10.97
N ILE A 61 -4.05 0.97 -9.97
CA ILE A 61 -3.25 -0.26 -10.00
C ILE A 61 -3.48 -1.05 -11.30
N ASN A 62 -2.38 -1.50 -11.90
CA ASN A 62 -2.40 -2.43 -13.03
C ASN A 62 -1.27 -3.44 -12.86
N THR A 63 -1.62 -4.69 -12.59
CA THR A 63 -0.67 -5.77 -12.31
C THR A 63 -0.05 -6.36 -13.58
N ASP A 64 -0.69 -6.18 -14.74
CA ASP A 64 -0.21 -6.70 -16.02
C ASP A 64 0.74 -5.72 -16.73
N ARG A 65 0.67 -4.42 -16.40
CA ARG A 65 1.55 -3.39 -16.96
C ARG A 65 3.00 -3.59 -16.50
N GLY A 66 3.87 -3.84 -17.47
CA GLY A 66 5.32 -3.99 -17.27
C GLY A 66 6.17 -2.78 -17.68
N VAL A 67 5.54 -1.66 -18.04
CA VAL A 67 6.19 -0.52 -18.70
C VAL A 67 5.64 0.81 -18.19
N MET A 68 6.36 1.91 -18.44
CA MET A 68 5.93 3.26 -18.09
C MET A 68 4.75 3.72 -18.95
N ILE A 69 3.86 4.53 -18.38
CA ILE A 69 2.67 5.05 -19.08
C ILE A 69 3.04 6.05 -20.18
N GLY A 70 4.09 6.84 -19.96
CA GLY A 70 4.44 7.94 -20.87
C GLY A 70 4.90 7.52 -22.27
N ASP A 71 5.56 6.36 -22.40
CA ASP A 71 6.12 5.90 -23.68
C ASP A 71 5.98 4.39 -23.93
N GLY A 72 5.33 3.65 -23.03
CA GLY A 72 5.17 2.20 -23.16
C GLY A 72 6.48 1.41 -23.07
N LYS A 73 7.58 2.01 -22.55
CA LYS A 73 8.88 1.34 -22.41
C LYS A 73 9.22 1.05 -20.97
N SER A 74 10.08 0.04 -20.75
CA SER A 74 10.74 -0.12 -19.46
C SER A 74 11.86 0.91 -19.28
N ARG A 75 12.24 1.14 -18.03
CA ARG A 75 13.42 1.93 -17.63
C ARG A 75 14.56 1.04 -17.15
N PHE A 76 14.33 -0.27 -17.09
CA PHE A 76 15.29 -1.26 -16.67
C PHE A 76 15.71 -2.14 -17.85
N SER A 77 17.00 -2.45 -17.92
CA SER A 77 17.53 -3.41 -18.87
C SER A 77 18.77 -4.12 -18.33
N ILE A 78 19.01 -5.32 -18.82
CA ILE A 78 20.30 -6.01 -18.71
C ILE A 78 20.74 -6.38 -20.13
N ASN A 79 21.95 -5.97 -20.52
CA ASN A 79 22.50 -6.24 -21.85
C ASN A 79 21.56 -5.82 -23.00
N GLY A 80 20.90 -4.66 -22.85
CA GLY A 80 19.94 -4.13 -23.82
C GLY A 80 18.58 -4.83 -23.84
N LYS A 81 18.37 -5.90 -23.06
CA LYS A 81 17.08 -6.59 -22.95
C LYS A 81 16.25 -5.98 -21.81
N PRO A 82 14.97 -5.66 -22.03
CA PRO A 82 14.14 -5.01 -21.02
C PRO A 82 13.86 -5.93 -19.83
N ILE A 83 13.80 -5.33 -18.64
CA ILE A 83 13.23 -5.94 -17.44
C ILE A 83 11.97 -5.18 -17.07
N TYR A 84 10.86 -5.87 -16.87
CA TYR A 84 9.56 -5.23 -16.69
C TYR A 84 9.39 -4.61 -15.31
N HIS A 85 8.64 -3.51 -15.28
CA HIS A 85 8.17 -2.86 -14.07
C HIS A 85 7.07 -3.69 -13.37
N PHE A 86 6.91 -3.48 -12.07
CA PHE A 86 5.86 -4.06 -11.25
C PHE A 86 5.04 -2.95 -10.60
N VAL A 87 3.73 -2.93 -10.89
CA VAL A 87 2.74 -1.96 -10.38
C VAL A 87 3.21 -0.49 -10.40
N GLY A 88 4.06 -0.14 -11.38
CA GLY A 88 4.61 1.22 -11.56
C GLY A 88 5.56 1.69 -10.46
N THR A 89 6.13 0.79 -9.65
CA THR A 89 6.99 1.11 -8.50
C THR A 89 8.36 0.43 -8.61
N SER A 90 8.42 -0.90 -8.68
CA SER A 90 9.66 -1.69 -8.84
C SER A 90 10.76 -1.37 -7.83
N THR A 91 10.41 -1.40 -6.55
CA THR A 91 11.30 -0.91 -5.46
C THR A 91 12.41 -1.88 -5.06
N PHE A 92 12.47 -3.09 -5.62
CA PHE A 92 13.59 -4.02 -5.42
C PHE A 92 14.78 -3.68 -6.35
N SER A 93 15.17 -2.40 -6.36
CA SER A 93 16.29 -1.84 -7.10
C SER A 93 16.83 -0.63 -6.32
N LYS A 94 18.14 -0.36 -6.45
CA LYS A 94 18.76 0.83 -5.82
C LYS A 94 18.18 2.16 -6.34
N TYR A 95 17.74 2.16 -7.60
CA TYR A 95 17.06 3.27 -8.26
C TYR A 95 15.86 2.73 -9.04
N THR A 96 14.78 3.50 -9.07
CA THR A 96 13.59 3.22 -9.88
C THR A 96 13.07 4.52 -10.49
N VAL A 97 12.30 4.39 -11.57
CA VAL A 97 11.67 5.52 -12.27
C VAL A 97 10.16 5.32 -12.18
N MET A 98 9.45 6.35 -11.73
CA MET A 98 8.03 6.29 -11.47
C MET A 98 7.30 7.50 -12.06
N HIS A 99 5.99 7.37 -12.25
CA HIS A 99 5.15 8.52 -12.58
C HIS A 99 5.01 9.40 -11.33
N VAL A 100 5.11 10.74 -11.47
CA VAL A 100 5.05 11.68 -10.34
C VAL A 100 3.80 11.50 -9.47
N GLY A 101 2.64 11.27 -10.08
CA GLY A 101 1.40 10.99 -9.35
C GLY A 101 1.37 9.66 -8.57
N CYS A 102 2.39 8.82 -8.69
CA CYS A 102 2.59 7.59 -7.90
C CYS A 102 3.65 7.77 -6.80
N VAL A 103 4.08 9.01 -6.52
CA VAL A 103 5.13 9.32 -5.56
C VAL A 103 4.62 10.35 -4.57
N ALA A 104 4.46 9.94 -3.31
CA ALA A 104 4.02 10.83 -2.24
C ALA A 104 5.23 11.45 -1.54
N LYS A 105 5.36 12.79 -1.60
CA LYS A 105 6.32 13.54 -0.79
C LYS A 105 5.95 13.45 0.69
N ILE A 106 6.94 13.18 1.54
CA ILE A 106 6.75 13.03 2.98
C ILE A 106 7.66 13.95 3.78
N ASN A 107 7.47 13.97 5.11
CA ASN A 107 8.32 14.69 6.03
C ASN A 107 9.78 14.16 5.96
N PRO A 108 10.79 15.02 5.71
CA PRO A 108 12.18 14.58 5.63
C PRO A 108 12.74 14.03 6.95
N ALA A 109 12.13 14.36 8.09
CA ALA A 109 12.51 13.80 9.39
C ALA A 109 11.96 12.38 9.62
N ALA A 110 11.07 11.87 8.75
CA ALA A 110 10.50 10.54 8.90
C ALA A 110 11.57 9.45 8.62
N PRO A 111 11.76 8.47 9.52
CA PRO A 111 12.72 7.39 9.32
C PRO A 111 12.22 6.44 8.22
N LEU A 112 12.87 6.49 7.05
CA LEU A 112 12.46 5.76 5.84
C LEU A 112 12.45 4.24 6.03
N ASP A 113 13.26 3.70 6.94
CA ASP A 113 13.30 2.29 7.33
C ASP A 113 12.07 1.85 8.16
N LYS A 114 11.26 2.81 8.62
CA LYS A 114 10.00 2.55 9.35
C LYS A 114 8.78 2.90 8.52
N VAL A 115 8.78 4.05 7.85
CA VAL A 115 7.57 4.55 7.17
C VAL A 115 7.33 3.91 5.80
N CYS A 116 8.27 3.12 5.27
CA CYS A 116 8.12 2.43 3.99
C CYS A 116 6.87 1.54 3.90
N VAL A 117 6.48 0.88 5.00
CA VAL A 117 5.29 0.01 5.08
C VAL A 117 3.96 0.77 5.01
N LEU A 118 3.99 2.10 5.13
CA LEU A 118 2.79 2.94 4.98
C LEU A 118 2.34 3.04 3.52
N SER A 119 3.15 2.65 2.54
CA SER A 119 2.80 2.84 1.13
C SER A 119 1.93 1.72 0.52
N CYS A 120 1.61 0.70 1.30
CA CYS A 120 0.62 -0.32 0.92
C CYS A 120 -0.11 -0.93 2.12
N GLY A 121 0.44 -1.99 2.75
CA GLY A 121 -0.31 -2.87 3.63
C GLY A 121 -0.91 -2.18 4.85
N ILE A 122 -0.14 -1.34 5.55
CA ILE A 122 -0.60 -0.66 6.76
C ILE A 122 -1.72 0.33 6.42
N SER A 123 -1.50 1.22 5.46
CA SER A 123 -2.50 2.24 5.10
C SER A 123 -3.77 1.62 4.53
N THR A 124 -3.67 0.47 3.84
CA THR A 124 -4.83 -0.29 3.36
C THR A 124 -5.71 -0.74 4.51
N GLY A 125 -5.11 -1.39 5.52
CA GLY A 125 -5.85 -1.89 6.68
C GLY A 125 -6.41 -0.77 7.55
N LEU A 126 -5.55 0.19 7.90
CA LEU A 126 -5.92 1.34 8.71
C LEU A 126 -7.06 2.14 8.05
N GLY A 127 -6.91 2.47 6.77
CA GLY A 127 -7.90 3.21 5.98
C GLY A 127 -9.21 2.44 5.80
N ALA A 128 -9.18 1.12 5.64
CA ALA A 128 -10.40 0.31 5.60
C ALA A 128 -11.24 0.49 6.87
N THR A 129 -10.59 0.61 8.04
CA THR A 129 -11.32 0.85 9.28
C THR A 129 -11.75 2.32 9.44
N ILE A 130 -10.82 3.27 9.35
CA ILE A 130 -11.11 4.66 9.74
C ILE A 130 -11.79 5.49 8.64
N ASN A 131 -11.60 5.14 7.37
CA ASN A 131 -12.16 5.88 6.24
C ASN A 131 -13.38 5.19 5.63
N VAL A 132 -13.48 3.86 5.70
CA VAL A 132 -14.58 3.10 5.07
C VAL A 132 -15.56 2.59 6.11
N ALA A 133 -15.13 1.73 7.04
CA ALA A 133 -16.03 1.10 8.01
C ALA A 133 -16.56 2.09 9.07
N LYS A 134 -15.71 3.03 9.51
CA LYS A 134 -16.03 4.08 10.51
C LYS A 134 -16.76 3.55 11.74
N PRO A 135 -16.21 2.54 12.45
CA PRO A 135 -16.90 1.93 13.58
C PRO A 135 -17.13 2.99 14.68
N PRO A 136 -18.34 3.10 15.25
CA PRO A 136 -18.59 4.03 16.34
C PRO A 136 -17.85 3.60 17.60
N LYS A 137 -17.53 4.56 18.47
CA LYS A 137 -16.91 4.30 19.76
C LYS A 137 -17.74 3.30 20.57
N GLY A 138 -17.08 2.33 21.20
CA GLY A 138 -17.71 1.27 21.99
C GLY A 138 -18.21 0.07 21.16
N SER A 139 -18.10 0.10 19.83
CA SER A 139 -18.52 -1.01 18.96
C SER A 139 -17.67 -2.28 19.13
N THR A 140 -18.18 -3.39 18.57
CA THR A 140 -17.46 -4.64 18.39
C THR A 140 -17.06 -4.78 16.92
N VAL A 141 -15.79 -5.07 16.64
CA VAL A 141 -15.24 -5.24 15.29
C VAL A 141 -14.66 -6.64 15.13
N ALA A 142 -14.94 -7.30 14.01
CA ALA A 142 -14.30 -8.57 13.64
C ALA A 142 -13.31 -8.36 12.50
N ILE A 143 -12.09 -8.89 12.63
CA ILE A 143 -11.00 -8.76 11.67
C ILE A 143 -10.64 -10.15 11.14
N PHE A 144 -10.89 -10.37 9.85
CA PHE A 144 -10.55 -11.63 9.17
C PHE A 144 -9.17 -11.55 8.52
N GLY A 145 -8.24 -12.38 9.01
CA GLY A 145 -6.84 -12.41 8.65
C GLY A 145 -6.00 -11.47 9.53
N LEU A 146 -4.93 -12.00 10.13
CA LEU A 146 -4.02 -11.28 11.04
C LEU A 146 -2.61 -11.13 10.44
N GLY A 147 -2.55 -10.82 9.14
CA GLY A 147 -1.35 -10.30 8.48
C GLY A 147 -1.25 -8.77 8.61
N ALA A 148 -0.30 -8.14 7.93
CA ALA A 148 -0.05 -6.69 8.04
C ALA A 148 -1.31 -5.82 7.84
N VAL A 149 -2.12 -6.12 6.83
CA VAL A 149 -3.38 -5.41 6.56
C VAL A 149 -4.38 -5.58 7.71
N GLY A 150 -4.55 -6.82 8.19
CA GLY A 150 -5.49 -7.10 9.28
C GLY A 150 -5.07 -6.47 10.61
N LEU A 151 -3.79 -6.55 10.95
CA LEU A 151 -3.24 -5.89 12.15
C LEU A 151 -3.41 -4.37 12.08
N ALA A 152 -3.19 -3.76 10.92
CA ALA A 152 -3.45 -2.32 10.74
C ALA A 152 -4.95 -1.97 10.81
N ALA A 153 -5.84 -2.86 10.35
CA ALA A 153 -7.28 -2.68 10.49
C ALA A 153 -7.73 -2.78 11.96
N ALA A 154 -7.16 -3.72 12.72
CA ALA A 154 -7.37 -3.84 14.17
C ALA A 154 -6.88 -2.58 14.90
N GLU A 155 -5.71 -2.06 14.54
CA GLU A 155 -5.17 -0.81 15.06
C GLU A 155 -6.10 0.38 14.73
N GLY A 156 -6.65 0.43 13.52
CA GLY A 156 -7.67 1.41 13.16
C GLY A 156 -8.94 1.31 14.01
N ALA A 157 -9.38 0.10 14.35
CA ALA A 157 -10.54 -0.12 15.22
C ALA A 157 -10.25 0.32 16.67
N ARG A 158 -9.03 0.07 17.15
CA ARG A 158 -8.55 0.56 18.44
C ARG A 158 -8.52 2.09 18.48
N ILE A 159 -7.99 2.75 17.45
CA ILE A 159 -7.98 4.21 17.31
C ILE A 159 -9.41 4.78 17.29
N ALA A 160 -10.33 4.12 16.59
CA ALA A 160 -11.74 4.50 16.56
C ALA A 160 -12.48 4.28 17.90
N GLY A 161 -11.85 3.60 18.86
CA GLY A 161 -12.39 3.35 20.19
C GLY A 161 -13.38 2.18 20.26
N ALA A 162 -13.24 1.17 19.40
CA ALA A 162 -13.96 -0.09 19.56
C ALA A 162 -13.68 -0.71 20.95
N SER A 163 -14.70 -1.25 21.60
CA SER A 163 -14.57 -1.87 22.93
C SER A 163 -14.15 -3.34 22.86
N ARG A 164 -14.45 -4.00 21.73
CA ARG A 164 -14.14 -5.41 21.48
C ARG A 164 -13.64 -5.57 20.05
N ILE A 165 -12.51 -6.24 19.88
CA ILE A 165 -11.89 -6.47 18.57
C ILE A 165 -11.57 -7.97 18.48
N ILE A 166 -12.31 -8.68 17.64
CA ILE A 166 -12.21 -10.14 17.46
C ILE A 166 -11.27 -10.42 16.29
N GLY A 167 -10.08 -10.97 16.56
CA GLY A 167 -9.12 -11.38 15.55
C GLY A 167 -9.40 -12.82 15.07
N ILE A 168 -9.52 -13.02 13.76
CA ILE A 168 -9.89 -14.30 13.16
C ILE A 168 -8.80 -14.73 12.18
N ASP A 169 -8.04 -15.80 12.49
CA ASP A 169 -7.00 -16.34 11.62
C ASP A 169 -6.86 -17.86 11.83
N LEU A 170 -6.46 -18.59 10.79
CA LEU A 170 -6.21 -20.04 10.86
C LEU A 170 -4.89 -20.39 11.56
N ASN A 171 -4.00 -19.41 11.71
CA ASN A 171 -2.71 -19.57 12.37
C ASN A 171 -2.75 -18.92 13.76
N ALA A 172 -3.02 -19.73 14.78
CA ALA A 172 -3.10 -19.29 16.18
C ALA A 172 -1.81 -18.62 16.69
N ASN A 173 -0.64 -18.89 16.08
CA ASN A 173 0.61 -18.23 16.45
C ASN A 173 0.61 -16.71 16.21
N ARG A 174 -0.38 -16.18 15.47
CA ARG A 174 -0.55 -14.75 15.22
C ARG A 174 -1.34 -14.02 16.32
N PHE A 175 -2.01 -14.74 17.21
CA PHE A 175 -2.93 -14.14 18.17
C PHE A 175 -2.20 -13.29 19.21
N GLU A 176 -1.08 -13.78 19.73
CA GLU A 176 -0.31 -13.04 20.74
C GLU A 176 0.20 -11.70 20.21
N GLU A 177 0.72 -11.67 18.98
CA GLU A 177 1.13 -10.42 18.35
C GLU A 177 -0.07 -9.49 18.10
N ALA A 178 -1.20 -10.04 17.65
CA ALA A 178 -2.40 -9.26 17.36
C ALA A 178 -2.99 -8.54 18.59
N ARG A 179 -2.71 -9.01 19.81
CA ARG A 179 -3.07 -8.28 21.05
C ARG A 179 -2.41 -6.90 21.11
N ASN A 180 -1.16 -6.78 20.63
CA ASN A 180 -0.43 -5.51 20.59
C ASN A 180 -1.12 -4.47 19.68
N PHE A 181 -1.96 -4.93 18.74
CA PHE A 181 -2.71 -4.11 17.78
C PHE A 181 -4.18 -3.91 18.20
N GLY A 182 -4.54 -4.26 19.43
CA GLY A 182 -5.85 -4.01 20.02
C GLY A 182 -6.84 -5.17 19.96
N CYS A 183 -6.50 -6.31 19.35
CA CYS A 183 -7.37 -7.49 19.42
C CYS A 183 -7.58 -7.94 20.88
N THR A 184 -8.84 -8.10 21.27
CA THR A 184 -9.25 -8.49 22.63
C THR A 184 -9.57 -9.98 22.73
N GLU A 185 -10.06 -10.57 21.65
CA GLU A 185 -10.53 -11.96 21.57
C GLU A 185 -10.10 -12.57 20.24
N PHE A 186 -10.01 -13.90 20.19
CA PHE A 186 -9.54 -14.61 18.99
C PHE A 186 -10.41 -15.81 18.66
N VAL A 187 -10.54 -16.06 17.36
CA VAL A 187 -11.22 -17.23 16.83
C VAL A 187 -10.33 -17.86 15.78
N ASN A 188 -10.01 -19.14 15.96
CA ASN A 188 -9.43 -19.96 14.91
C ASN A 188 -10.55 -20.84 14.33
N PRO A 189 -10.96 -20.64 13.06
CA PRO A 189 -12.03 -21.42 12.46
C PRO A 189 -11.83 -22.94 12.50
N LYS A 190 -10.59 -23.44 12.64
CA LYS A 190 -10.31 -24.89 12.76
C LYS A 190 -10.76 -25.51 14.08
N ASP A 191 -11.01 -24.68 15.10
CA ASP A 191 -11.41 -25.13 16.43
C ASP A 191 -12.95 -25.23 16.56
N HIS A 192 -13.68 -25.07 15.44
CA HIS A 192 -15.13 -25.06 15.38
C HIS A 192 -15.65 -25.93 14.22
N ASP A 193 -16.67 -26.75 14.49
CA ASP A 193 -17.26 -27.66 13.49
C ASP A 193 -18.34 -27.01 12.60
N LYS A 194 -18.72 -25.76 12.88
CA LYS A 194 -19.76 -25.01 12.17
C LYS A 194 -19.44 -23.51 12.14
N PRO A 195 -19.93 -22.77 11.13
CA PRO A 195 -19.96 -21.30 11.14
C PRO A 195 -20.74 -20.74 12.34
#